data_AF-A0AAN6E3D9-F1
#
_entry.id   AF-A0AAN6E3D9-F1
#
_cell.length_a   1.000
_cell.length_b   1.000
_cell.length_c   1.000
_cell.angle_alpha   90.00
_cell.angle_beta   90.00
_cell.angle_gamma   90.00
#
_symmetry.space_group_name_H-M   'P 1'
#
loop_
_entity.id
_entity.type
_entity.pdbx_description
1 polymer ?
#
loop_
_entity_poly.entity_id
_entity_poly.type
_entity_poly.pdbx_seq_one_letter_code
_entity_poly.pdbx_strand_id
1 'polypeptide(L)'
;MEGFIQTGSAYAQEHGTRPATIGFVLASNPLALLAWIGEKFIQWTDETPFLEDILDDVTLYWFTQSFPRCIYIYREYHGDPGAHTPHGDPRFRSEKPVGYSWFPQELAPIPKAWVERMGNLVWHRQHDSGGHFAALEKPEVLMADVEDFAKQVWQRKISLPGWSSSVNNNDV
;
A
#
# COMPACT_ATOMS: atom_id res chain seq x y z
N MET A 1 0.81 -9.52 -11.87
CA MET A 1 0.62 -10.51 -10.79
C MET A 1 1.47 -11.77 -10.98
N GLU A 2 1.32 -12.53 -12.07
CA GLU A 2 2.01 -13.84 -12.23
C GLU A 2 3.56 -13.75 -12.18
N GLY A 3 4.15 -12.75 -12.86
CA GLY A 3 5.61 -12.53 -12.80
C GLY A 3 6.12 -12.20 -11.39
N PHE A 4 5.43 -11.32 -10.65
CA PHE A 4 5.82 -10.97 -9.27
C PHE A 4 5.77 -12.18 -8.32
N ILE A 5 4.76 -13.03 -8.43
CA ILE A 5 4.62 -14.24 -7.60
C ILE A 5 5.75 -15.25 -7.90
N GLN A 6 6.18 -15.35 -9.16
CA GLN A 6 7.20 -16.32 -9.55
C GLN A 6 8.61 -15.87 -9.19
N THR A 7 8.95 -14.58 -9.38
CA THR A 7 10.33 -14.10 -9.28
C THR A 7 10.53 -12.94 -8.30
N GLY A 8 9.46 -12.25 -7.90
CA GLY A 8 9.53 -11.04 -7.05
C GLY A 8 9.25 -11.28 -5.57
N SER A 9 8.70 -12.44 -5.18
CA SER A 9 8.19 -12.68 -3.83
C SER A 9 9.15 -13.37 -2.85
N ALA A 10 10.39 -13.68 -3.26
CA ALA A 10 11.35 -14.37 -2.40
C ALA A 10 11.64 -13.61 -1.09
N TYR A 11 11.68 -12.27 -1.16
CA TYR A 11 11.87 -11.43 0.02
C TYR A 11 10.74 -11.64 1.06
N ALA A 12 9.50 -11.73 0.60
CA ALA A 12 8.32 -11.89 1.44
C ALA A 12 8.27 -13.28 2.10
N GLN A 13 8.73 -14.32 1.38
CA GLN A 13 8.89 -15.67 1.93
C GLN A 13 9.95 -15.70 3.04
N GLU A 14 11.09 -15.07 2.84
CA GLU A 14 12.15 -14.96 3.86
C GLU A 14 11.65 -14.19 5.09
N HIS A 15 10.95 -13.08 4.89
CA HIS A 15 10.35 -12.29 5.97
C HIS A 15 9.30 -13.09 6.75
N GLY A 16 8.45 -13.86 6.08
CA GLY A 16 7.38 -14.60 6.73
C GLY A 16 7.84 -15.87 7.44
N THR A 17 8.89 -16.53 6.94
CA THR A 17 9.32 -17.84 7.43
C THR A 17 10.55 -17.78 8.34
N ARG A 18 11.46 -16.82 8.14
CA ARG A 18 12.72 -16.67 8.91
C ARG A 18 12.98 -15.21 9.34
N PRO A 19 11.98 -14.49 9.91
CA PRO A 19 12.11 -13.06 10.22
C PRO A 19 13.28 -12.72 11.13
N ALA A 20 13.55 -13.53 12.15
CA ALA A 20 14.67 -13.31 13.07
C ALA A 20 16.02 -13.40 12.33
N THR A 21 16.19 -14.41 11.47
CA THR A 21 17.43 -14.62 10.71
C THR A 21 17.72 -13.45 9.79
N ILE A 22 16.78 -13.10 8.90
CA ILE A 22 16.98 -11.99 7.96
C ILE A 22 17.08 -10.64 8.68
N GLY A 23 16.38 -10.47 9.80
CA GLY A 23 16.52 -9.31 10.67
C GLY A 23 17.95 -9.12 11.18
N PHE A 24 18.59 -10.18 11.70
CA PHE A 24 19.99 -10.11 12.14
C PHE A 24 20.98 -9.90 10.98
N VAL A 25 20.73 -10.52 9.83
CA VAL A 25 21.56 -10.33 8.63
C VAL A 25 21.58 -8.87 8.22
N LEU A 26 20.42 -8.23 8.10
CA LEU A 26 20.33 -6.85 7.60
C LEU A 26 20.67 -5.79 8.66
N ALA A 27 20.57 -6.12 9.95
CA ALA A 27 21.08 -5.27 11.03
C ALA A 27 22.62 -5.26 11.13
N SER A 28 23.31 -6.22 10.50
CA SER A 28 24.77 -6.36 10.64
C SER A 28 25.57 -5.31 9.85
N ASN A 29 25.02 -4.77 8.76
CA ASN A 29 25.72 -3.89 7.84
C ASN A 29 24.74 -2.98 7.08
N PRO A 30 24.90 -1.64 7.08
CA PRO A 30 24.00 -0.74 6.37
C PRO A 30 23.97 -0.97 4.85
N LEU A 31 25.06 -1.49 4.26
CA LEU A 31 25.07 -1.85 2.84
C LEU A 31 24.25 -3.09 2.53
N ALA A 32 24.14 -4.04 3.48
CA ALA A 32 23.25 -5.19 3.32
C ALA A 32 21.79 -4.74 3.34
N LEU A 33 21.45 -3.83 4.28
CA LEU A 33 20.13 -3.20 4.35
C LEU A 33 19.81 -2.42 3.07
N LEU A 34 20.75 -1.61 2.59
CA LEU A 34 20.62 -0.84 1.34
C LEU A 34 20.40 -1.75 0.13
N ALA A 35 21.17 -2.83 0.00
CA ALA A 35 20.98 -3.77 -1.11
C ALA A 35 19.58 -4.41 -1.08
N TRP A 36 19.09 -4.78 0.10
CA TRP A 36 17.80 -5.45 0.25
C TRP A 36 16.59 -4.52 0.02
N ILE A 37 16.63 -3.31 0.57
CA ILE A 37 15.55 -2.32 0.44
C ILE A 37 15.64 -1.57 -0.90
N GLY A 38 16.85 -1.17 -1.31
CA GLY A 38 17.09 -0.41 -2.55
C GLY A 38 16.66 -1.14 -3.81
N GLU A 39 16.78 -2.47 -3.86
CA GLU A 39 16.22 -3.28 -4.96
C GLU A 39 14.72 -3.02 -5.14
N LYS A 40 13.98 -2.82 -4.05
CA LYS A 40 12.52 -2.62 -4.09
C LYS A 40 12.18 -1.24 -4.60
N PHE A 41 12.91 -0.20 -4.19
CA PHE A 41 12.77 1.12 -4.79
C PHE A 41 13.04 1.11 -6.31
N ILE A 42 14.04 0.37 -6.78
CA ILE A 42 14.34 0.30 -8.21
C ILE A 42 13.27 -0.48 -8.99
N GLN A 43 12.77 -1.59 -8.44
CA GLN A 43 11.87 -2.49 -9.16
C GLN A 43 10.38 -2.16 -9.03
N TRP A 44 9.97 -1.46 -7.97
CA TRP A 44 8.54 -1.27 -7.65
C TRP A 44 7.98 0.09 -8.06
N THR A 45 8.84 1.00 -8.52
CA THR A 45 8.44 2.30 -9.08
C THR A 45 8.35 2.24 -10.59
N ASP A 46 7.50 3.08 -11.18
CA ASP A 46 7.45 3.36 -12.62
C ASP A 46 8.71 4.13 -13.08
N GLU A 47 9.16 5.09 -12.27
CA GLU A 47 10.40 5.83 -12.47
C GLU A 47 11.30 5.66 -11.25
N THR A 48 12.54 5.23 -11.45
CA THR A 48 13.48 5.01 -10.34
C THR A 48 13.72 6.32 -9.58
N PRO A 49 13.52 6.35 -8.24
CA PRO A 49 13.76 7.55 -7.44
C PRO A 49 15.22 7.99 -7.48
N PHE A 50 15.47 9.23 -7.06
CA PHE A 50 16.85 9.68 -6.89
C PHE A 50 17.55 8.84 -5.84
N LEU A 51 18.86 8.64 -6.01
CA LEU A 51 19.65 7.85 -5.08
C LEU A 51 19.57 8.43 -3.66
N GLU A 52 19.51 9.74 -3.56
CA GLU A 52 19.34 10.49 -2.31
C GLU A 52 18.06 10.07 -1.57
N ASP A 53 16.93 9.93 -2.26
CA ASP A 53 15.65 9.51 -1.65
C ASP A 53 15.74 8.07 -1.09
N ILE A 54 16.39 7.17 -1.83
CA ILE A 54 16.62 5.79 -1.40
C ILE A 54 17.54 5.76 -0.17
N LEU A 55 18.61 6.56 -0.20
CA LEU A 55 19.56 6.65 0.90
C LEU A 55 18.91 7.25 2.15
N ASP A 56 18.04 8.25 2.01
CA ASP A 56 17.31 8.86 3.13
C ASP A 56 16.39 7.84 3.83
N ASP A 57 15.59 7.08 3.07
CA ASP A 57 14.73 6.04 3.64
C ASP A 57 15.54 4.92 4.32
N VAL A 58 16.56 4.40 3.63
CA VAL A 58 17.40 3.33 4.19
C VAL A 58 18.17 3.81 5.44
N THR A 59 18.64 5.04 5.45
CA THR A 59 19.32 5.65 6.59
C THR A 59 18.37 5.82 7.78
N LEU A 60 17.11 6.21 7.51
CA LEU A 60 16.07 6.25 8.53
C LEU A 60 15.82 4.85 9.13
N TYR A 61 15.67 3.83 8.29
CA TYR A 61 15.52 2.43 8.72
C TYR A 61 16.70 1.96 9.57
N TRP A 62 17.93 2.33 9.17
CA TRP A 62 19.15 1.99 9.87
C TRP A 62 19.19 2.62 11.27
N PHE A 63 19.06 3.94 11.38
CA PHE A 63 19.17 4.63 12.67
C PHE A 63 18.05 4.26 13.65
N THR A 64 16.88 3.90 13.13
CA THR A 64 15.74 3.48 13.95
C THR A 64 15.69 1.97 14.19
N GLN A 65 16.60 1.18 13.61
CA GLN A 65 16.57 -0.29 13.66
C GLN A 65 15.19 -0.84 13.25
N SER A 66 14.59 -0.27 12.22
CA SER A 66 13.19 -0.56 11.86
C SER A 66 13.02 -1.93 11.20
N PHE A 67 13.98 -2.36 10.39
CA PHE A 67 13.83 -3.57 9.56
C PHE A 67 13.48 -4.84 10.37
N PRO A 68 14.22 -5.23 11.43
CA PRO A 68 13.86 -6.43 12.20
C PRO A 68 12.52 -6.32 12.93
N ARG A 69 11.99 -5.10 13.10
CA ARG A 69 10.78 -4.79 13.85
C ARG A 69 9.55 -4.56 12.97
N CYS A 70 9.69 -4.41 11.66
CA CYS A 70 8.57 -4.12 10.75
C CYS A 70 8.11 -5.34 9.92
N ILE A 71 8.96 -6.37 9.75
CA ILE A 71 8.66 -7.53 8.90
C ILE A 71 7.74 -8.58 9.53
N TYR A 72 7.22 -8.33 10.73
CA TYR A 72 6.45 -9.30 11.50
C TYR A 72 5.14 -9.71 10.79
N ILE A 73 4.53 -8.82 10.01
CA ILE A 73 3.27 -9.05 9.29
C ILE A 73 3.37 -10.16 8.22
N TYR A 74 4.56 -10.39 7.66
CA TYR A 74 4.74 -11.32 6.55
C TYR A 74 4.42 -12.78 6.92
N ARG A 75 4.53 -13.14 8.21
CA ARG A 75 4.21 -14.49 8.67
C ARG A 75 2.73 -14.84 8.48
N GLU A 76 1.84 -13.85 8.48
CA GLU A 76 0.40 -14.06 8.29
C GLU A 76 0.07 -14.52 6.86
N TYR A 77 0.96 -14.23 5.90
CA TYR A 77 0.79 -14.53 4.48
C TYR A 77 1.72 -15.64 3.98
N HIS A 78 2.90 -15.78 4.58
CA HIS A 78 3.96 -16.67 4.09
C HIS A 78 4.55 -17.61 5.16
N GLY A 79 4.19 -17.44 6.44
CA GLY A 79 4.75 -18.22 7.55
C GLY A 79 3.90 -19.42 7.98
N ASP A 80 2.61 -19.44 7.64
CA ASP A 80 1.65 -20.48 8.02
C ASP A 80 1.16 -21.24 6.76
N PRO A 81 1.19 -22.59 6.75
CA PRO A 81 0.54 -23.40 5.70
C PRO A 81 -0.96 -23.10 5.53
N GLY A 82 -1.61 -22.57 6.56
CA GLY A 82 -2.99 -22.09 6.55
C GLY A 82 -3.13 -20.59 6.29
N ALA A 83 -2.08 -19.90 5.83
CA ALA A 83 -2.17 -18.49 5.45
C ALA A 83 -3.16 -18.32 4.29
N HIS A 84 -4.15 -17.44 4.48
CA HIS A 84 -5.12 -17.08 3.45
C HIS A 84 -5.01 -15.60 3.16
N THR A 85 -5.02 -15.23 1.88
CA THR A 85 -5.13 -13.82 1.51
C THR A 85 -6.52 -13.31 1.92
N PRO A 86 -6.64 -12.15 2.59
CA PRO A 86 -7.94 -11.58 2.92
C PRO A 86 -8.72 -11.18 1.66
N HIS A 87 -8.05 -11.05 0.52
CA HIS A 87 -8.66 -10.78 -0.78
C HIS A 87 -9.66 -11.88 -1.17
N GLY A 88 -10.93 -11.52 -1.24
CA GLY A 88 -12.03 -12.41 -1.63
C GLY A 88 -12.66 -13.20 -0.49
N ASP A 89 -12.15 -13.08 0.73
CA ASP A 89 -12.78 -13.68 1.91
C ASP A 89 -13.90 -12.75 2.44
N PRO A 90 -15.15 -13.22 2.51
CA PRO A 90 -16.28 -12.42 2.97
C PRO A 90 -16.10 -11.82 4.36
N ARG A 91 -15.28 -12.43 5.23
CA ARG A 91 -15.01 -11.94 6.60
C ARG A 91 -14.31 -10.58 6.61
N PHE A 92 -13.57 -10.26 5.56
CA PHE A 92 -12.83 -9.00 5.43
C PHE A 92 -13.50 -7.99 4.50
N ARG A 93 -14.72 -8.27 4.05
CA ARG A 93 -15.47 -7.35 3.18
C ARG A 93 -15.88 -6.11 3.96
N SER A 94 -15.53 -4.92 3.46
CA SER A 94 -15.95 -3.66 4.08
C SER A 94 -17.37 -3.25 3.66
N GLU A 95 -18.24 -2.98 4.63
CA GLU A 95 -19.56 -2.38 4.40
C GLU A 95 -19.51 -0.85 4.28
N LYS A 96 -18.47 -0.22 4.83
CA LYS A 96 -18.25 1.23 4.74
C LYS A 96 -17.78 1.62 3.33
N PRO A 97 -17.96 2.88 2.91
CA PRO A 97 -17.46 3.38 1.62
C PRO A 97 -15.98 3.07 1.40
N VAL A 98 -15.66 2.48 0.26
CA VAL A 98 -14.28 2.18 -0.18
C VAL A 98 -13.97 2.99 -1.44
N GLY A 99 -12.76 3.57 -1.47
CA GLY A 99 -12.15 4.18 -2.65
C GLY A 99 -10.97 3.33 -3.13
N TYR A 100 -10.73 3.27 -4.44
CA TYR A 100 -9.60 2.55 -5.03
C TYR A 100 -8.92 3.35 -6.15
N SER A 101 -7.66 3.73 -5.93
CA SER A 101 -6.79 4.31 -6.94
C SER A 101 -5.91 3.21 -7.54
N TRP A 102 -6.01 3.02 -8.85
CA TRP A 102 -5.26 2.01 -9.59
C TRP A 102 -4.08 2.65 -10.31
N PHE A 103 -2.88 2.13 -10.09
CA PHE A 103 -1.63 2.55 -10.73
C PHE A 103 -1.04 1.38 -11.54
N PRO A 104 -0.51 1.62 -12.75
CA PRO A 104 -0.15 0.56 -13.68
C PRO A 104 1.04 -0.30 -13.26
N GLN A 105 2.02 0.27 -12.54
CA GLN A 105 3.23 -0.46 -12.11
C GLN A 105 3.16 -0.98 -10.67
N GLU A 106 1.96 -1.05 -10.08
CA GLU A 106 1.74 -1.76 -8.82
C GLU A 106 2.14 -3.26 -8.97
N LEU A 107 2.62 -3.88 -7.89
CA LEU A 107 3.11 -5.28 -7.86
C LEU A 107 2.02 -6.28 -8.26
N ALA A 108 0.82 -6.01 -7.74
CA ALA A 108 -0.38 -6.79 -7.92
C ALA A 108 -1.52 -5.85 -8.34
N PRO A 109 -1.55 -5.39 -9.61
CA PRO A 109 -2.61 -4.50 -10.08
C PRO A 109 -3.91 -5.31 -10.13
N ILE A 110 -4.80 -5.06 -9.17
CA ILE A 110 -6.06 -5.79 -9.02
C ILE A 110 -7.13 -5.11 -9.89
N PRO A 111 -7.81 -5.85 -10.79
CA PRO A 111 -8.88 -5.26 -11.60
C PRO A 111 -10.03 -4.74 -10.73
N LYS A 112 -10.67 -3.64 -11.16
CA LYS A 112 -11.83 -3.05 -10.47
C LYS A 112 -12.89 -4.10 -10.07
N ALA A 113 -13.21 -5.03 -10.97
CA ALA A 113 -14.20 -6.09 -10.74
C ALA A 113 -13.88 -7.00 -9.53
N TRP A 114 -12.60 -7.14 -9.18
CA TRP A 114 -12.18 -7.89 -7.99
C TRP A 114 -12.32 -7.03 -6.75
N VAL A 115 -12.01 -5.73 -6.83
CA VAL A 115 -12.17 -4.77 -5.73
C VAL A 115 -13.64 -4.61 -5.32
N GLU A 116 -14.56 -4.58 -6.28
CA GLU A 116 -16.02 -4.55 -6.03
C GLU A 116 -16.49 -5.74 -5.16
N ARG A 117 -15.81 -6.88 -5.24
CA ARG A 117 -16.11 -8.06 -4.40
C ARG A 117 -15.55 -7.93 -2.99
N MET A 118 -14.52 -7.11 -2.79
CA MET A 118 -13.85 -6.90 -1.50
C MET A 118 -14.51 -5.83 -0.62
N GLY A 119 -15.41 -5.00 -1.15
CA GLY A 119 -16.09 -4.00 -0.33
C GLY A 119 -17.16 -3.22 -1.06
N ASN A 120 -17.75 -2.25 -0.36
CA ASN A 120 -18.64 -1.24 -0.91
C ASN A 120 -17.82 -0.18 -1.68
N LEU A 121 -17.35 -0.54 -2.88
CA LEU A 121 -16.57 0.36 -3.74
C LEU A 121 -17.48 1.47 -4.31
N VAL A 122 -17.27 2.71 -3.86
CA VAL A 122 -18.08 3.87 -4.27
C VAL A 122 -17.31 4.87 -5.12
N TRP A 123 -15.98 4.80 -5.09
CA TRP A 123 -15.08 5.69 -5.83
C TRP A 123 -13.92 4.87 -6.41
N HIS A 124 -13.53 5.18 -7.64
CA HIS A 124 -12.44 4.52 -8.32
C HIS A 124 -11.83 5.44 -9.37
N ARG A 125 -10.49 5.44 -9.48
CA ARG A 125 -9.76 6.06 -10.58
C ARG A 125 -8.64 5.16 -11.06
N GLN A 126 -8.42 5.16 -12.37
CA GLN A 126 -7.32 4.48 -13.03
C GLN A 126 -6.38 5.54 -13.60
N HIS A 127 -5.08 5.33 -13.43
CA HIS A 127 -4.02 6.26 -13.87
C HIS A 127 -3.17 5.65 -14.98
N ASP A 128 -2.52 6.53 -15.75
CA ASP A 128 -1.69 6.14 -16.91
C ASP A 128 -0.20 5.93 -16.54
N SER A 129 0.23 6.34 -15.34
CA SER A 129 1.60 6.21 -14.84
C SER A 129 1.63 6.12 -13.31
N GLY A 130 2.77 5.70 -12.75
CA GLY A 130 3.00 5.48 -11.32
C GLY A 130 3.00 4.00 -10.94
N GLY A 131 3.78 3.67 -9.90
CA GLY A 131 3.95 2.32 -9.39
C GLY A 131 3.46 2.13 -7.95
N HIS A 132 4.15 1.24 -7.24
CA HIS A 132 3.79 0.81 -5.89
C HIS A 132 3.85 1.95 -4.88
N PHE A 133 4.79 2.87 -5.05
CA PHE A 133 4.98 4.00 -4.14
C PHE A 133 4.24 5.23 -4.66
N ALA A 134 2.95 5.10 -4.97
CA ALA A 134 2.13 6.15 -5.57
C ALA A 134 2.24 7.53 -4.88
N ALA A 135 2.35 7.54 -3.55
CA ALA A 135 2.51 8.78 -2.78
C ALA A 135 3.88 9.46 -3.00
N LEU A 136 4.92 8.70 -3.29
CA LEU A 136 6.26 9.19 -3.63
C LEU A 136 6.34 9.57 -5.11
N GLU A 137 5.77 8.75 -5.98
CA GLU A 137 5.93 8.88 -7.43
C GLU A 137 4.98 9.91 -8.07
N LYS A 138 3.74 9.98 -7.59
CA LYS A 138 2.68 10.85 -8.12
C LYS A 138 1.91 11.53 -6.97
N PRO A 139 2.58 12.34 -6.11
CA PRO A 139 2.00 12.88 -4.88
C PRO A 139 0.75 13.72 -5.13
N GLU A 140 0.75 14.58 -6.15
CA GLU A 140 -0.39 15.45 -6.47
C GLU A 140 -1.58 14.64 -6.99
N VAL A 141 -1.30 13.59 -7.76
CA VAL A 141 -2.32 12.69 -8.31
C VAL A 141 -3.01 11.92 -7.18
N LEU A 142 -2.22 11.30 -6.28
CA LEU A 142 -2.77 10.56 -5.16
C LEU A 142 -3.49 11.49 -4.17
N MET A 143 -2.98 12.70 -3.93
CA MET A 143 -3.66 13.66 -3.07
C MET A 143 -5.01 14.09 -3.65
N ALA A 144 -5.08 14.38 -4.96
CA ALA A 144 -6.33 14.72 -5.63
C ALA A 144 -7.37 13.57 -5.52
N ASP A 145 -6.93 12.32 -5.63
CA ASP A 145 -7.78 11.14 -5.41
C ASP A 145 -8.37 11.09 -4.00
N VAL A 146 -7.52 11.31 -2.98
CA VAL A 146 -7.93 11.33 -1.57
C VAL A 146 -8.94 12.46 -1.31
N GLU A 147 -8.70 13.65 -1.85
CA GLU A 147 -9.62 14.78 -1.70
C GLU A 147 -10.97 14.52 -2.37
N ASP A 148 -10.98 13.99 -3.59
CA ASP A 148 -12.19 13.68 -4.33
C ASP A 148 -13.01 12.58 -3.63
N PHE A 149 -12.33 11.53 -3.16
CA PHE A 149 -12.97 10.49 -2.37
C PHE A 149 -13.58 11.07 -1.08
N ALA A 150 -12.81 11.88 -0.34
CA ALA A 150 -13.27 12.50 0.90
C ALA A 150 -14.49 13.41 0.65
N LYS A 151 -14.48 14.25 -0.38
CA LYS A 151 -15.62 15.09 -0.77
C LYS A 151 -16.88 14.26 -1.05
N GLN A 152 -16.71 13.11 -1.72
CA GLN A 152 -17.83 12.23 -2.06
C GLN A 152 -18.43 11.53 -0.82
N VAL A 153 -17.59 11.03 0.10
CA VAL A 153 -18.07 10.14 1.19
C VAL A 153 -18.26 10.86 2.51
N TRP A 154 -17.59 11.99 2.73
CA TRP A 154 -17.69 12.77 3.96
C TRP A 154 -18.88 13.73 3.88
N GLN A 155 -20.08 13.21 4.11
CA GLN A 155 -21.26 14.03 4.30
C GLN A 155 -21.19 14.72 5.68
N ARG A 156 -21.05 16.04 5.71
CA ARG A 156 -21.28 16.83 6.94
C ARG A 156 -22.76 16.75 7.32
N LYS A 157 -23.15 15.74 8.11
CA LYS A 157 -24.39 15.84 8.90
C LYS A 157 -24.12 16.78 10.07
N ILE A 158 -24.28 18.09 9.85
CA ILE A 158 -24.48 19.03 10.95
C ILE A 158 -25.94 18.88 11.37
N SER A 159 -26.23 17.91 12.24
CA SER A 159 -27.50 17.90 12.98
C SER A 159 -27.24 18.55 14.33
N LEU A 160 -27.31 19.88 14.38
CA LEU A 160 -27.49 20.58 15.66
C LEU A 160 -28.94 20.36 16.11
N PRO A 161 -29.20 20.06 17.40
CA PRO A 161 -30.58 19.98 17.89
C PRO A 161 -31.29 21.31 17.60
N GLY A 162 -32.30 21.28 16.72
CA GLY A 162 -33.11 22.45 16.37
C GLY A 162 -32.84 23.10 15.01
N TRP A 163 -31.90 22.61 14.19
CA TRP A 163 -31.67 23.16 12.84
C TRP A 163 -31.58 22.04 11.79
N SER A 164 -32.59 21.94 10.91
CA SER A 164 -32.51 21.14 9.69
C SER A 164 -32.09 22.03 8.53
N SER A 165 -30.85 21.91 8.06
CA SER A 165 -30.51 22.32 6.70
C SER A 165 -29.87 21.14 5.98
N SER A 166 -30.55 20.67 4.94
CA SER A 166 -29.95 19.80 3.93
C SER A 166 -29.08 20.69 3.04
N VAL A 167 -27.80 20.83 3.37
CA VAL A 167 -26.84 21.37 2.40
C VAL A 167 -26.50 20.23 1.46
N ASN A 168 -27.02 20.30 0.23
CA ASN A 168 -26.61 19.41 -0.85
C ASN A 168 -25.22 19.86 -1.32
N ASN A 169 -24.25 18.94 -1.37
CA ASN A 169 -22.87 19.21 -1.82
C ASN A 169 -22.74 19.45 -3.34
N ASN A 170 -23.81 19.87 -4.03
CA ASN A 170 -23.79 20.13 -5.48
C ASN A 170 -23.53 21.61 -5.84
N ASP A 171 -23.24 22.47 -4.86
CA ASP A 171 -23.02 23.90 -5.06
C ASP A 171 -21.58 24.36 -4.72
N VAL A 172 -20.56 23.63 -5.19
CA VAL A 172 -19.18 24.15 -5.33
C VAL A 172 -18.56 23.63 -6.63
#